data_AF-A0A1Y2D1E5-F1
#
_entry.id   AF-A0A1Y2D1E5-F1
#
_cell.length_a   1.000
_cell.length_b   1.000
_cell.length_c   1.000
_cell.angle_alpha   90.00
_cell.angle_beta   90.00
_cell.angle_gamma   90.00
#
_symmetry.space_group_name_H-M   'P 1'
#
loop_
_entity.id
_entity.type
_entity.pdbx_description
1 polymer ?
#
loop_
_entity_poly.entity_id
_entity_poly.type
_entity_poly.pdbx_seq_one_letter_code
_entity_poly.pdbx_strand_id
1 'polypeptide(L)'
;MHHIRRFSEQLRRSPSKPAPPQFDAEENAEPIQMHLNGTVMTYENREWSTEDGGASMAVVKELQEKNNALEAENQLLKFKLGVMLDMMATTKIDALMMQAKLNK
;
A
#
# COMPACT_ATOMS: atom_id res chain seq x y z
N MET A 1 36.21 -23.46 62.56
CA MET A 1 35.14 -22.54 62.09
C MET A 1 34.32 -23.28 61.04
N HIS A 2 33.05 -23.57 61.34
CA HIS A 2 32.16 -24.33 60.45
C HIS A 2 31.45 -23.38 59.47
N HIS A 3 31.50 -23.67 58.17
CA HIS A 3 30.71 -22.96 57.16
C HIS A 3 29.40 -23.70 56.89
N ILE A 4 28.29 -23.09 57.27
CA ILE A 4 26.93 -23.56 56.98
C ILE A 4 26.61 -23.17 55.53
N ARG A 5 26.37 -24.16 54.66
CA ARG A 5 25.88 -23.92 53.28
C ARG A 5 24.37 -23.68 53.31
N ARG A 6 23.93 -22.64 52.59
CA ARG A 6 22.57 -22.12 52.54
C ARG A 6 21.66 -23.07 51.74
N PHE A 7 20.54 -23.51 52.34
CA PHE A 7 19.58 -24.47 51.79
C PHE A 7 18.77 -24.01 50.55
N SER A 8 19.15 -22.94 49.86
CA SER A 8 18.38 -22.35 48.75
C SER A 8 18.58 -23.00 47.39
N GLU A 9 19.43 -24.04 47.27
CA GLU A 9 19.77 -24.65 45.96
C GLU A 9 18.89 -25.84 45.56
N GLN A 10 17.85 -26.20 46.32
CA GLN A 10 17.11 -27.46 46.11
C GLN A 10 15.93 -27.40 45.12
N LEU A 11 15.68 -26.29 44.42
CA LEU A 11 14.70 -26.28 43.32
C LEU A 11 15.39 -26.48 41.98
N ARG A 12 15.87 -27.71 41.73
CA ARG A 12 16.30 -28.13 40.39
C ARG A 12 15.07 -28.17 39.48
N ARG A 13 14.92 -27.15 38.63
CA ARG A 13 13.97 -27.14 37.51
C ARG A 13 14.22 -28.38 36.66
N SER A 14 13.17 -29.15 36.39
CA SER A 14 13.21 -30.29 35.48
C SER A 14 13.69 -29.83 34.10
N PRO A 15 14.45 -30.64 33.34
CA PRO A 15 14.89 -30.26 32.01
C PRO A 15 13.66 -30.05 31.11
N SER A 16 13.53 -28.84 30.57
CA SER A 16 12.49 -28.49 29.61
C SER A 16 12.60 -29.43 28.40
N LYS A 17 11.48 -30.07 28.04
CA LYS A 17 11.35 -30.82 26.78
C LYS A 17 11.88 -29.95 25.63
N PRO A 18 12.75 -30.46 24.75
CA PRO A 18 13.22 -29.67 23.62
C PRO A 18 12.01 -29.27 22.77
N ALA A 19 11.96 -28.00 22.38
CA ALA A 19 10.94 -27.49 21.48
C ALA A 19 10.97 -28.31 20.18
N PRO A 20 9.81 -28.60 19.56
CA PRO A 20 9.79 -29.21 18.24
C PRO A 20 10.60 -28.34 17.26
N PRO A 21 11.26 -28.96 16.26
CA PRO A 21 11.99 -28.22 15.24
C PRO A 21 11.04 -27.21 14.60
N GLN A 22 11.42 -25.94 14.65
CA GLN A 22 10.68 -24.87 14.02
C GLN A 22 10.85 -25.03 12.50
N PHE A 23 9.76 -25.35 11.81
CA PHE A 23 9.75 -25.41 10.35
C PHE A 23 9.50 -24.00 9.83
N ASP A 24 10.56 -23.32 9.45
CA ASP A 24 10.47 -22.03 8.78
C ASP A 24 10.23 -22.30 7.28
N ALA A 25 8.95 -22.37 6.91
CA ALA A 25 8.50 -22.68 5.55
C ALA A 25 9.09 -21.75 4.49
N GLU A 26 9.43 -20.51 4.87
CA GLU A 26 10.02 -19.51 3.97
C GLU A 26 11.51 -19.70 3.74
N GLU A 27 12.28 -20.28 4.68
CA GLU A 27 13.73 -20.46 4.51
C GLU A 27 14.04 -21.58 3.48
N ASN A 28 13.09 -22.50 3.28
CA ASN A 28 13.22 -23.62 2.36
C ASN A 28 12.30 -23.50 1.13
N ALA A 29 11.65 -22.35 0.93
CA ALA A 29 10.77 -22.14 -0.22
C ALA A 29 11.60 -21.81 -1.47
N GLU A 30 11.24 -22.41 -2.60
CA GLU A 30 11.79 -22.01 -3.89
C GLU A 30 11.35 -20.58 -4.26
N PRO A 31 12.22 -19.76 -4.88
CA PRO A 31 11.86 -18.40 -5.29
C PRO A 31 10.65 -18.37 -6.24
N ILE A 32 9.71 -17.46 -6.00
CA ILE A 32 8.50 -17.31 -6.84
C ILE A 32 8.80 -16.34 -7.98
N GLN A 33 8.60 -16.75 -9.22
CA GLN A 33 8.76 -15.87 -10.39
C GLN A 33 7.40 -15.39 -10.91
N MET A 34 7.29 -14.08 -11.17
CA MET A 34 6.11 -13.43 -11.73
C MET A 34 6.49 -12.65 -12.98
N HIS A 35 5.74 -12.86 -14.07
CA HIS A 35 5.94 -12.15 -15.34
C HIS A 35 4.86 -11.07 -15.51
N LEU A 36 5.28 -9.80 -15.54
CA LEU A 36 4.39 -8.65 -15.76
C LEU A 36 4.90 -7.84 -16.94
N ASN A 37 4.17 -7.86 -18.06
CA ASN A 37 4.42 -7.02 -19.24
C ASN A 37 5.88 -7.02 -19.74
N GLY A 38 6.53 -8.19 -19.72
CA GLY A 38 7.93 -8.36 -20.16
C GLY A 38 8.98 -8.21 -19.05
N THR A 39 8.58 -7.84 -17.83
CA THR A 39 9.46 -7.81 -16.66
C THR A 39 9.31 -9.08 -15.84
N VAL A 40 10.44 -9.68 -15.44
CA VAL A 40 10.50 -10.85 -14.55
C VAL A 40 10.80 -10.36 -13.13
N MET A 41 9.90 -10.65 -12.21
CA MET A 41 10.05 -10.37 -10.78
C MET A 41 10.25 -11.68 -10.02
N THR A 42 11.20 -11.71 -9.09
CA THR A 42 11.53 -12.86 -8.25
C THR A 42 11.28 -12.51 -6.78
N TYR A 43 10.42 -13.27 -6.11
CA TYR A 43 10.20 -13.17 -4.67
C TYR A 43 11.11 -14.14 -3.92
N GLU A 44 11.99 -13.62 -3.09
CA GLU A 44 12.93 -14.37 -2.25
C GLU A 44 13.18 -13.58 -0.96
N ASN A 45 13.39 -14.26 0.18
CA ASN A 45 13.72 -13.60 1.47
C ASN A 45 12.74 -12.49 1.90
N ARG A 46 11.44 -12.65 1.60
CA ARG A 46 10.37 -11.66 1.86
C ARG A 46 10.46 -10.37 1.05
N GLU A 47 11.28 -10.36 0.01
CA GLU A 47 11.45 -9.20 -0.85
C GLU A 47 11.18 -9.57 -2.32
N TRP A 48 10.60 -8.61 -3.04
CA TRP A 48 10.47 -8.71 -4.49
C TRP A 48 11.69 -8.04 -5.13
N SER A 49 12.45 -8.83 -5.89
CA SER A 49 13.55 -8.35 -6.71
C SER A 49 13.18 -8.43 -8.19
N THR A 50 13.80 -7.60 -9.00
CA THR A 50 13.76 -7.68 -10.47
C THR A 50 15.18 -7.88 -10.94
N GLU A 51 15.38 -8.65 -12.00
CA GLU A 51 16.69 -8.97 -12.57
C GLU A 51 17.51 -7.69 -12.89
N ASP A 52 16.83 -6.56 -13.07
CA ASP A 52 17.42 -5.24 -13.35
C ASP A 52 17.88 -4.44 -12.10
N GLY A 53 17.87 -5.02 -10.90
CA GLY A 53 18.60 -4.64 -9.68
C GLY A 53 18.36 -3.25 -9.04
N GLY A 54 17.89 -2.24 -9.77
CA GLY A 54 17.72 -0.86 -9.30
C GLY A 54 16.68 -0.06 -10.08
N ALA A 55 16.28 -0.50 -11.28
CA ALA A 55 15.28 0.19 -12.09
C ALA A 55 13.86 0.15 -11.48
N SER A 56 13.50 -0.92 -10.78
CA SER A 56 12.13 -1.12 -10.26
C SER A 56 11.69 -0.05 -9.25
N MET A 57 12.54 0.32 -8.28
CA MET A 57 12.14 1.32 -7.28
C MET A 57 12.03 2.74 -7.86
N ALA A 58 12.89 3.08 -8.83
CA ALA A 58 12.84 4.36 -9.55
C ALA A 58 11.60 4.46 -10.45
N VAL A 59 11.28 3.38 -11.17
CA VAL A 59 10.08 3.28 -12.02
C VAL A 59 8.81 3.34 -11.17
N VAL A 60 8.77 2.64 -10.03
CA VAL A 60 7.64 2.70 -9.09
C VAL A 60 7.45 4.11 -8.56
N LYS A 61 8.54 4.81 -8.19
CA LYS A 61 8.49 6.21 -7.74
C LYS A 61 7.98 7.13 -8.84
N GLU A 62 8.46 6.99 -10.08
CA GLU A 62 8.01 7.77 -11.23
C GLU A 62 6.51 7.54 -11.52
N LEU A 63 6.06 6.29 -11.44
CA LEU A 63 4.64 5.93 -11.60
C LEU A 63 3.79 6.53 -10.48
N GLN A 64 4.27 6.52 -9.23
CA GLN A 64 3.59 7.15 -8.10
C GLN A 64 3.44 8.66 -8.32
N GLU A 65 4.50 9.35 -8.76
CA GLU A 65 4.48 10.78 -9.05
C GLU A 65 3.51 11.12 -10.19
N LYS A 66 3.51 10.32 -11.27
CA LYS A 66 2.55 10.48 -12.37
C LYS A 66 1.12 10.29 -11.92
N ASN A 67 0.86 9.27 -11.09
CA ASN A 67 -0.49 9.01 -10.60
C ASN A 67 -0.99 10.16 -9.72
N ASN A 68 -0.15 10.67 -8.81
CA ASN A 68 -0.49 11.83 -7.98
C ASN A 68 -0.81 13.08 -8.82
N ALA A 69 -0.03 13.33 -9.88
CA ALA A 69 -0.28 14.44 -10.79
C ALA A 69 -1.61 14.28 -11.55
N LEU A 70 -1.89 13.07 -12.04
CA LEU A 70 -3.15 12.75 -12.72
C LEU A 70 -4.36 12.84 -11.79
N GLU A 71 -4.24 12.42 -10.53
CA GLU A 71 -5.30 12.55 -9.54
C GLU A 71 -5.62 14.02 -9.24
N ALA A 72 -4.58 14.86 -9.08
CA ALA A 72 -4.76 16.29 -8.89
C ALA A 72 -5.44 16.96 -10.09
N GLU A 73 -5.02 16.61 -11.32
CA GLU A 73 -5.67 17.09 -12.54
C GLU A 73 -7.12 16.63 -12.62
N ASN A 74 -7.40 15.36 -12.31
CA ASN A 74 -8.75 14.81 -12.32
C ASN A 74 -9.67 15.53 -11.34
N GLN A 75 -9.19 15.85 -10.14
CA GLN A 75 -9.93 16.64 -9.16
C GLN A 75 -10.20 18.06 -9.66
N LEU A 76 -9.20 18.73 -10.26
CA LEU A 76 -9.36 20.05 -10.85
C LEU A 76 -10.38 20.05 -12.00
N LEU A 77 -10.34 19.04 -12.87
CA LEU A 77 -11.29 18.88 -13.96
C LEU A 77 -12.72 18.67 -13.46
N LYS A 78 -12.91 17.82 -12.45
CA LYS A 78 -14.21 17.62 -11.79
C LYS A 78 -14.75 18.92 -11.20
N PHE A 79 -13.90 19.70 -10.55
CA PHE A 79 -14.30 21.01 -10.03
C PHE A 79 -14.73 21.98 -11.14
N LYS A 80 -13.94 22.10 -12.21
CA LYS A 80 -14.26 22.94 -13.37
C LYS A 80 -15.60 22.54 -14.00
N LEU A 81 -15.87 21.24 -14.14
CA LEU A 81 -17.16 20.75 -14.62
C LEU A 81 -18.30 21.15 -13.69
N GLY A 82 -18.12 21.04 -12.37
CA GLY A 82 -19.11 21.50 -11.39
C GLY A 82 -19.46 22.98 -11.58
N VAL A 83 -18.45 23.85 -11.65
CA VAL A 83 -18.66 25.29 -11.88
C VAL A 83 -19.39 25.56 -13.20
N MET A 84 -18.99 24.89 -14.29
CA MET A 84 -19.64 25.06 -15.59
C MET A 84 -21.11 24.62 -15.55
N LEU A 85 -21.42 23.51 -14.87
CA LEU A 85 -22.79 23.04 -14.69
C LEU A 85 -23.63 24.05 -13.91
N ASP A 86 -23.08 24.64 -12.85
CA ASP A 86 -23.77 25.68 -12.06
C ASP A 86 -24.04 26.94 -12.90
N MET A 87 -23.07 27.35 -13.72
CA MET A 87 -23.24 28.48 -14.64
C MET A 87 -24.31 28.20 -15.72
N MET A 88 -24.34 26.98 -16.26
CA MET A 88 -25.37 26.56 -17.21
C MET A 88 -26.76 26.49 -16.57
N ALA A 89 -26.84 26.03 -15.33
CA ALA A 89 -28.10 26.02 -14.58
C ALA A 89 -28.61 27.46 -14.36
N THR A 90 -27.71 28.37 -13.98
CA THR A 90 -28.04 29.79 -13.77
C THR A 90 -28.56 30.44 -15.05
N THR A 91 -27.83 30.29 -16.16
CA THR A 91 -28.25 30.83 -17.46
C THR A 91 -29.56 30.22 -17.96
N LYS A 92 -29.81 28.94 -17.71
CA LYS A 92 -31.09 28.29 -18.01
C LYS A 92 -32.24 28.90 -17.20
N ILE A 93 -32.02 29.15 -15.90
CA ILE A 93 -33.02 29.80 -15.04
C ILE A 93 -33.33 31.20 -15.56
N ASP A 94 -32.32 31.99 -15.92
CA ASP A 94 -32.49 33.35 -16.46
C ASP A 94 -33.31 33.33 -17.76
N ALA A 95 -33.02 32.39 -18.65
CA ALA A 95 -33.76 32.22 -19.90
C ALA A 95 -35.24 31.87 -19.65
N LEU A 96 -35.52 30.94 -18.74
CA LEU A 96 -36.88 30.57 -18.35
C LEU A 96 -37.63 31.74 -17.71
N MET A 97 -36.97 32.52 -16.87
CA MET A 97 -37.55 33.74 -16.28
C MET A 97 -37.89 34.78 -17.34
N MET A 98 -37.01 34.97 -18.33
CA MET A 98 -37.27 35.88 -19.45
C MET A 98 -38.46 35.42 -20.29
N GLN A 99 -38.53 34.13 -20.61
CA GLN A 99 -39.66 33.56 -21.35
C GLN A 99 -40.98 33.69 -20.57
N ALA A 100 -40.96 33.47 -19.26
CA ALA A 100 -42.14 33.64 -18.41
C ALA A 100 -42.62 35.10 -18.34
N LYS A 101 -41.72 36.09 -18.44
CA LYS A 101 -42.07 37.51 -18.51
C LYS A 101 -42.69 37.89 -19.85
N LEU A 102 -42.21 37.30 -20.95
CA LEU A 102 -42.75 37.55 -22.30
C LEU A 102 -44.12 36.91 -22.54
N ASN A 103 -44.41 35.81 -21.82
CA ASN A 103 -45.67 35.09 -21.92
C ASN A 103 -46.76 35.62 -20.95
N LYS A 104 -46.50 36.73 -20.25
CA LYS A 104 -47.48 37.45 -19.42
C LYS A 104 -48.02 38.66 -20.16
#